data_AF-A0A1Y5E3M5-F1
#
_entry.id   AF-A0A1Y5E3M5-F1
#
_cell.length_a   1.000
_cell.length_b   1.000
_cell.length_c   1.000
_cell.angle_alpha   90.00
_cell.angle_beta   90.00
_cell.angle_gamma   90.00
#
_symmetry.space_group_name_H-M   'P 1'
#
loop_
_entity.id
_entity.type
_entity.pdbx_description
1 polymer ?
#
loop_
_entity_poly.entity_id
_entity_poly.type
_entity_poly.pdbx_seq_one_letter_code
_entity_poly.pdbx_strand_id
1 'polypeptide(L)'
;AMERVINVPPRGIGERSIGTIRELARDQGCSMWQAASEIVRQKLLPARATNAISLFLGLVDGMASCVKSDDLGLGEIFEQLIQEAGLIAFHEKEKGEKGEARVENLKELVSAASGFSWSKTETEEQEYSSPMMAFLDQAVLDAGEAQADEYQDAIQLMTLHSAKGLEFPLVFLTGVEENLFPSRMSFEEPGRLEEERRLCYVGITRAMEKLYITYAESRRLHGSESFNSPSRFINEIPNECLEEVRLRSQVSRPVSTQRPSYARPASSVLDGYQVPETNISMGDRVMHPVFGEGLVINYEGQGPQARVQVNFDDEGTKWLVLAFAKLQTL
;
A
#
# COMPACT_ATOMS: atom_id res chain seq x y z
N ALA A 1 -18.34 12.75 16.42
CA ALA A 1 -18.19 12.70 14.94
C ALA A 1 -18.61 14.00 14.26
N MET A 2 -19.90 14.39 14.31
CA MET A 2 -20.42 15.57 13.59
C MET A 2 -19.62 16.87 13.80
N GLU A 3 -19.36 17.27 15.05
CA GLU A 3 -18.58 18.49 15.36
C GLU A 3 -17.18 18.49 14.74
N ARG A 4 -16.55 17.31 14.61
CA ARG A 4 -15.19 17.18 14.06
C ARG A 4 -15.16 17.42 12.55
N VAL A 5 -16.24 17.07 11.84
CA VAL A 5 -16.29 17.09 10.37
C VAL A 5 -17.08 18.27 9.79
N ILE A 6 -17.98 18.88 10.56
CA ILE A 6 -18.91 19.91 10.08
C ILE A 6 -18.21 21.08 9.37
N ASN A 7 -17.03 21.46 9.84
CA ASN A 7 -16.25 22.56 9.28
C ASN A 7 -14.87 22.13 8.76
N VAL A 8 -14.69 20.85 8.43
CA VAL A 8 -13.50 20.32 7.75
C VAL A 8 -13.93 19.64 6.45
N PRO A 9 -13.61 20.19 5.26
CA PRO A 9 -13.03 21.51 4.96
C PRO A 9 -13.87 22.70 5.46
N PRO A 10 -13.33 23.94 5.52
CA PRO A 10 -14.08 25.10 6.02
C PRO A 10 -15.29 25.42 5.15
N ARG A 11 -16.50 25.26 5.72
CA ARG A 11 -17.80 25.48 5.05
C ARG A 11 -18.45 26.81 5.45
N GLY A 12 -17.73 27.66 6.18
CA GLY A 12 -18.28 28.92 6.70
C GLY A 12 -19.21 28.73 7.89
N ILE A 13 -19.11 27.59 8.58
CA ILE A 13 -19.84 27.29 9.82
C ILE A 13 -18.91 27.66 10.98
N GLY A 14 -19.16 28.81 11.60
CA GLY A 14 -18.34 29.32 12.71
C GLY A 14 -18.70 28.71 14.06
N GLU A 15 -17.80 28.87 15.03
CA GLU A 15 -17.98 28.39 16.42
C GLU A 15 -19.29 28.85 17.07
N ARG A 16 -19.73 30.07 16.79
CA ARG A 16 -21.01 30.57 17.32
C ARG A 16 -22.20 29.73 16.80
N SER A 17 -22.20 29.37 15.52
CA SER A 17 -23.25 28.54 14.93
C SER A 17 -23.23 27.13 15.52
N ILE A 18 -22.04 26.56 15.73
CA ILE A 18 -21.87 25.25 16.39
C ILE A 18 -22.36 25.33 17.84
N GLY A 19 -22.07 26.42 18.55
CA GLY A 19 -22.58 26.70 19.89
C GLY A 19 -24.10 26.71 19.95
N THR A 20 -24.77 27.40 19.03
CA THR A 20 -26.24 27.42 18.97
C THR A 20 -26.84 26.04 18.67
N ILE A 21 -26.22 25.25 17.78
CA ILE A 21 -26.64 23.85 17.54
C ILE A 21 -26.53 23.04 18.83
N ARG A 22 -25.44 23.20 19.59
CA ARG A 22 -25.20 22.49 20.85
C ARG A 22 -26.19 22.89 21.93
N GLU A 23 -26.49 24.18 22.07
CA GLU A 23 -27.49 24.69 23.02
C GLU A 23 -28.87 24.12 22.70
N LEU A 24 -29.32 24.19 21.44
CA LEU A 24 -30.60 23.64 21.04
C LEU A 24 -30.69 22.12 21.24
N ALA A 25 -29.62 21.39 20.93
CA ALA A 25 -29.54 19.94 21.15
C ALA A 25 -29.70 19.59 22.64
N ARG A 26 -29.07 20.38 23.53
CA ARG A 26 -29.19 20.21 24.98
C ARG A 26 -30.59 20.55 25.48
N ASP A 27 -31.15 21.67 25.04
CA ASP A 27 -32.46 22.16 25.49
C ASP A 27 -33.61 21.21 25.08
N GLN A 28 -33.51 20.61 23.89
CA GLN A 28 -34.51 19.69 23.36
C GLN A 28 -34.23 18.22 23.66
N GLY A 29 -33.07 17.90 24.25
CA GLY A 29 -32.65 16.52 24.50
C GLY A 29 -32.51 15.69 23.23
N CYS A 30 -32.10 16.31 22.12
CA CYS A 30 -32.00 15.68 20.80
C CYS A 30 -30.54 15.64 20.30
N SER A 31 -30.29 14.88 19.24
CA SER A 31 -28.95 14.83 18.63
C SER A 31 -28.58 16.16 17.97
N MET A 32 -27.29 16.48 17.88
CA MET A 32 -26.83 17.67 17.13
C MET A 32 -27.27 17.66 15.67
N TRP A 33 -27.47 16.47 15.09
CA TRP A 33 -28.03 16.32 13.75
C TRP A 33 -29.47 16.84 13.68
N GLN A 34 -30.34 16.35 14.58
CA GLN A 34 -31.73 16.79 14.66
C GLN A 34 -31.84 18.29 14.98
N ALA A 35 -31.01 18.78 15.91
CA ALA A 35 -30.95 20.21 16.25
C ALA A 35 -30.54 21.06 15.04
N ALA A 36 -29.54 20.63 14.26
CA ALA A 36 -29.13 21.32 13.04
C ALA A 36 -30.24 21.33 11.98
N SER A 37 -30.96 20.22 11.79
CA SER A 37 -32.13 20.18 10.89
C SER A 37 -33.24 21.13 11.34
N GLU A 38 -33.47 21.25 12.64
CA GLU A 38 -34.48 22.17 13.19
C GLU A 38 -34.06 23.62 13.04
N ILE A 39 -32.78 23.95 13.27
CA ILE A 39 -32.22 25.29 13.03
C ILE A 39 -32.40 25.72 11.58
N VAL A 40 -32.18 24.80 10.63
CA VAL A 40 -32.39 25.07 9.21
C VAL A 40 -33.88 25.31 8.91
N ARG A 41 -34.77 24.48 9.48
CA ARG A 41 -36.22 24.57 9.29
C ARG A 41 -36.81 25.87 9.85
N GLN A 42 -36.41 26.23 11.07
CA GLN A 42 -36.90 27.42 11.78
C GLN A 42 -36.12 28.69 11.44
N LYS A 43 -35.02 28.58 10.68
CA LYS A 43 -34.13 29.70 10.31
C LYS A 43 -33.63 30.50 11.52
N LEU A 44 -33.19 29.79 12.57
CA LEU A 44 -32.72 30.39 13.83
C LEU A 44 -31.35 31.08 13.73
N LEU A 45 -30.64 30.91 12.60
CA LEU A 45 -29.33 31.50 12.35
C LEU A 45 -29.36 32.43 11.12
N PRO A 46 -28.35 33.32 10.98
CA PRO A 46 -28.20 34.16 9.80
C PRO A 46 -28.19 33.33 8.51
N ALA A 47 -28.78 33.86 7.43
CA ALA A 47 -28.98 33.15 6.16
C ALA A 47 -27.72 32.43 5.65
N ARG A 48 -26.54 33.05 5.80
CA ARG A 48 -25.25 32.45 5.42
C ARG A 48 -24.95 31.16 6.18
N ALA A 49 -25.13 31.16 7.51
CA ALA A 49 -24.88 30.00 8.35
C ALA A 49 -25.94 28.91 8.11
N THR A 50 -27.21 29.30 7.98
CA THR A 50 -28.32 28.40 7.69
C THR A 50 -28.12 27.65 6.36
N ASN A 51 -27.71 28.37 5.30
CA ASN A 51 -27.40 27.75 4.01
C ASN A 51 -26.20 26.81 4.09
N ALA A 52 -25.13 27.20 4.80
CA ALA A 52 -23.96 26.35 4.98
C ALA A 52 -24.29 25.04 5.72
N ILE A 53 -25.10 25.11 6.78
CA ILE A 53 -25.56 23.94 7.53
C ILE A 53 -26.46 23.08 6.64
N SER A 54 -27.39 23.68 5.88
CA SER A 54 -28.26 22.94 4.96
C SER A 54 -27.47 22.17 3.89
N LEU A 55 -26.42 22.78 3.33
CA LEU A 55 -25.54 22.12 2.36
C LEU A 55 -24.77 20.96 3.00
N PHE A 56 -24.30 21.12 4.23
CA PHE A 56 -23.62 20.05 4.97
C PHE A 56 -24.56 18.87 5.29
N LEU A 57 -25.80 19.15 5.72
CA LEU A 57 -26.79 18.10 5.96
C LEU A 57 -27.11 17.33 4.68
N GLY A 58 -27.35 18.04 3.56
CA GLY A 58 -27.60 17.41 2.27
C GLY A 58 -26.42 16.58 1.76
N LEU A 59 -25.18 17.02 1.99
CA LEU A 59 -23.99 16.25 1.67
C LEU A 59 -23.97 14.91 2.43
N VAL A 60 -24.16 14.95 3.75
CA VAL A 60 -24.12 13.73 4.57
C VAL A 60 -25.32 12.81 4.29
N ASP A 61 -26.50 13.34 3.98
CA ASP A 61 -27.65 12.54 3.53
C ASP A 61 -27.38 11.86 2.18
N GLY A 62 -26.72 12.55 1.25
CA GLY A 62 -26.27 11.99 -0.03
C GLY A 62 -25.27 10.84 0.19
N MET A 63 -24.27 11.08 1.03
CA MET A 63 -23.28 10.07 1.44
C MET A 63 -23.94 8.85 2.10
N ALA A 64 -24.89 9.06 3.01
CA ALA A 64 -25.63 7.98 3.67
C ALA A 64 -26.48 7.16 2.69
N SER A 65 -26.91 7.77 1.57
CA SER A 65 -27.62 7.07 0.50
C SER A 65 -26.67 6.26 -0.37
N CYS A 66 -25.48 6.78 -0.66
CA CYS A 66 -24.40 6.07 -1.37
C CYS A 66 -23.98 4.80 -0.61
N VAL A 67 -23.76 4.89 0.70
CA VAL A 67 -23.37 3.73 1.55
C VAL A 67 -24.43 2.61 1.57
N LYS A 68 -25.70 2.94 1.30
CA LYS A 68 -26.80 1.97 1.26
C LYS A 68 -27.01 1.35 -0.11
N SER A 69 -26.34 1.85 -1.15
CA SER A 69 -26.38 1.23 -2.47
C SER A 69 -25.51 -0.03 -2.44
N ASP A 70 -26.08 -1.14 -2.90
CA ASP A 70 -25.37 -2.42 -3.05
C ASP A 70 -24.53 -2.48 -4.34
N ASP A 71 -24.53 -1.41 -5.15
CA ASP A 71 -23.92 -1.41 -6.48
C ASP A 71 -22.41 -1.11 -6.46
N LEU A 72 -21.89 -0.59 -5.34
CA LEU A 72 -20.50 -0.13 -5.20
C LEU A 72 -19.71 -0.95 -4.18
N GLY A 73 -18.44 -1.20 -4.52
CA GLY A 73 -17.47 -1.76 -3.58
C GLY A 73 -17.10 -0.75 -2.49
N LEU A 74 -16.61 -1.24 -1.35
CA LEU A 74 -16.26 -0.38 -0.21
C LEU A 74 -15.22 0.70 -0.58
N GLY A 75 -14.20 0.34 -1.37
CA GLY A 75 -13.21 1.30 -1.86
C GLY A 75 -13.81 2.41 -2.72
N GLU A 76 -14.74 2.09 -3.62
CA GLU A 76 -15.43 3.07 -4.48
C GLU A 76 -16.31 4.01 -3.64
N ILE A 77 -16.98 3.48 -2.61
CA ILE A 77 -17.73 4.28 -1.65
C ILE A 77 -16.79 5.27 -0.96
N PHE A 78 -15.65 4.82 -0.42
CA PHE A 78 -14.69 5.72 0.23
C PHE A 78 -14.13 6.77 -0.73
N GLU A 79 -13.81 6.39 -1.97
CA GLU A 79 -13.34 7.31 -3.00
C GLU A 79 -14.38 8.41 -3.29
N GLN A 80 -15.64 8.03 -3.49
CA GLN A 80 -16.74 8.97 -3.71
C GLN A 80 -16.96 9.88 -2.49
N LEU A 81 -16.93 9.33 -1.27
CA LEU A 81 -17.07 10.11 -0.02
C LEU A 81 -15.96 11.15 0.11
N ILE A 82 -14.71 10.76 -0.14
CA ILE A 82 -13.54 11.64 -0.03
C ILE A 82 -13.63 12.77 -1.07
N GLN A 83 -14.05 12.43 -2.29
CA GLN A 83 -14.22 13.37 -3.40
C GLN A 83 -15.35 14.37 -3.12
N GLU A 84 -16.55 13.89 -2.75
CA GLU A 84 -17.72 14.73 -2.44
C GLU A 84 -17.50 15.61 -1.20
N ALA A 85 -16.78 15.11 -0.19
CA ALA A 85 -16.39 15.90 0.97
C ALA A 85 -15.40 17.03 0.62
N GLY A 86 -14.76 16.96 -0.55
CA GLY A 86 -13.74 17.91 -1.00
C GLY A 86 -12.43 17.81 -0.22
N LEU A 87 -12.12 16.65 0.36
CA LEU A 87 -10.96 16.47 1.24
C LEU A 87 -9.63 16.50 0.46
N ILE A 88 -9.58 15.89 -0.73
CA ILE A 88 -8.38 15.91 -1.58
C ILE A 88 -8.04 17.35 -1.96
N ALA A 89 -8.98 18.07 -2.57
CA ALA A 89 -8.78 19.47 -2.98
C ALA A 89 -8.50 20.41 -1.79
N PHE A 90 -8.90 20.05 -0.57
CA PHE A 90 -8.58 20.79 0.64
C PHE A 90 -7.12 20.59 1.06
N HIS A 91 -6.64 19.33 1.09
CA HIS A 91 -5.27 19.03 1.48
C HIS A 91 -4.23 19.35 0.39
N GLU A 92 -4.60 19.32 -0.89
CA GLU A 92 -3.75 19.78 -2.00
C GLU A 92 -3.41 21.28 -1.93
N LYS A 93 -4.25 22.08 -1.27
CA LYS A 93 -3.99 23.52 -1.04
C LYS A 93 -3.06 23.77 0.14
N GLU A 94 -2.82 22.77 0.99
CA GLU A 94 -1.90 22.85 2.11
C GLU A 94 -0.46 22.85 1.56
N LYS A 95 0.31 23.89 1.84
CA LYS A 95 1.67 24.02 1.28
C LYS A 95 2.64 23.05 1.95
N GLY A 96 3.49 22.42 1.13
CA GLY A 96 4.60 21.58 1.56
C GLY A 96 4.24 20.10 1.71
N GLU A 97 5.22 19.31 2.13
CA GLU A 97 5.15 17.83 2.20
C GLU A 97 4.02 17.31 3.09
N LYS A 98 3.54 18.12 4.05
CA LYS A 98 2.41 17.74 4.92
C LYS A 98 1.09 17.60 4.16
N GLY A 99 0.83 18.45 3.16
CA GLY A 99 -0.38 18.37 2.35
C GLY A 99 -0.39 17.12 1.50
N GLU A 100 0.74 16.86 0.83
CA GLU A 100 0.96 15.67 0.00
C GLU A 100 0.80 14.39 0.84
N ALA A 101 1.46 14.29 2.00
CA ALA A 101 1.34 13.13 2.88
C ALA A 101 -0.10 12.88 3.36
N ARG A 102 -0.92 13.93 3.56
CA ARG A 102 -2.35 13.74 3.90
C ARG A 102 -3.15 13.20 2.72
N VAL A 103 -2.90 13.68 1.51
CA VAL A 103 -3.55 13.18 0.29
C VAL A 103 -3.17 11.72 0.04
N GLU A 104 -1.90 11.37 0.26
CA GLU A 104 -1.40 9.99 0.19
C GLU A 104 -2.11 9.09 1.19
N ASN A 105 -2.21 9.50 2.46
CA ASN A 105 -2.96 8.76 3.48
C ASN A 105 -4.43 8.54 3.11
N LEU A 106 -5.07 9.52 2.45
CA LEU A 106 -6.45 9.36 1.97
C LEU A 106 -6.56 8.33 0.84
N LYS A 107 -5.59 8.29 -0.08
CA LYS A 107 -5.53 7.27 -1.14
C LYS A 107 -5.26 5.88 -0.58
N GLU A 108 -4.43 5.80 0.46
CA GLU A 108 -4.15 4.53 1.13
C GLU A 108 -5.39 4.01 1.87
N LEU A 109 -6.18 4.89 2.48
CA LEU A 109 -7.48 4.52 3.05
C LEU A 109 -8.40 3.88 2.00
N VAL A 110 -8.45 4.44 0.78
CA VAL A 110 -9.20 3.84 -0.33
C VAL A 110 -8.65 2.47 -0.70
N SER A 111 -7.31 2.32 -0.79
CA SER A 111 -6.70 1.02 -1.10
C SER A 111 -6.99 -0.05 -0.03
N ALA A 112 -6.91 0.33 1.25
CA ALA A 112 -7.24 -0.53 2.37
C ALA A 112 -8.71 -0.96 2.34
N ALA A 113 -9.61 -0.01 2.05
CA ALA A 113 -11.03 -0.30 1.88
C ALA A 113 -11.32 -1.19 0.65
N SER A 114 -10.60 -1.00 -0.46
CA SER A 114 -10.71 -1.87 -1.65
C SER A 114 -10.19 -3.29 -1.40
N GLY A 115 -9.17 -3.43 -0.54
CA GLY A 115 -8.60 -4.72 -0.16
C GLY A 115 -9.39 -5.46 0.92
N PHE A 116 -10.36 -4.79 1.55
CA PHE A 116 -11.17 -5.37 2.61
C PHE A 116 -12.13 -6.42 2.05
N SER A 117 -11.82 -7.69 2.30
CA SER A 117 -12.67 -8.81 1.91
C SER A 117 -13.70 -9.07 3.01
N TRP A 118 -14.95 -8.69 2.75
CA TRP A 118 -16.06 -9.03 3.62
C TRP A 118 -16.70 -10.33 3.14
N SER A 119 -16.48 -11.42 3.88
CA SER A 119 -17.16 -12.70 3.65
C SER A 119 -18.39 -12.79 4.56
N LYS A 120 -19.58 -12.77 3.95
CA LYS A 120 -20.86 -12.94 4.65
C LYS A 120 -20.99 -14.30 5.38
N THR A 121 -20.13 -15.27 5.04
CA THR A 121 -20.22 -16.68 5.43
C THR A 121 -19.50 -17.00 6.75
N GLU A 122 -18.54 -16.18 7.18
CA GLU A 122 -17.76 -16.43 8.43
C GLU A 122 -18.33 -15.69 9.66
N THR A 123 -19.29 -14.80 9.45
CA THR A 123 -19.86 -13.91 10.48
C THR A 123 -21.30 -14.23 10.86
N GLU A 124 -21.75 -15.48 10.76
CA GLU A 124 -23.06 -15.87 11.36
C GLU A 124 -23.08 -15.67 12.89
N GLU A 125 -21.91 -15.48 13.53
CA GLU A 125 -21.78 -15.15 14.95
C GLU A 125 -21.60 -13.64 15.24
N GLN A 126 -21.42 -12.78 14.23
CA GLN A 126 -21.21 -11.34 14.42
C GLN A 126 -22.31 -10.50 13.75
N GLU A 127 -22.98 -9.70 14.59
CA GLU A 127 -24.19 -8.90 14.34
C GLU A 127 -23.96 -7.66 13.44
N TYR A 128 -23.09 -7.76 12.42
CA TYR A 128 -22.75 -6.61 11.58
C TYR A 128 -23.80 -6.37 10.50
N SER A 129 -24.47 -5.22 10.60
CA SER A 129 -25.55 -4.79 9.69
C SER A 129 -25.07 -4.39 8.28
N SER A 130 -23.76 -4.18 8.07
CA SER A 130 -23.21 -3.62 6.81
C SER A 130 -21.70 -3.88 6.69
N PRO A 131 -21.16 -4.06 5.46
CA PRO A 131 -19.71 -4.10 5.20
C PRO A 131 -18.96 -2.87 5.71
N MET A 132 -19.59 -1.69 5.69
CA MET A 132 -19.02 -0.44 6.21
C MET A 132 -18.82 -0.51 7.73
N MET A 133 -19.79 -1.07 8.46
CA MET A 133 -19.68 -1.23 9.92
C MET A 133 -18.55 -2.20 10.27
N ALA A 134 -18.50 -3.36 9.59
CA ALA A 134 -17.44 -4.34 9.79
C ALA A 134 -16.03 -3.75 9.54
N PHE A 135 -15.88 -2.93 8.49
CA PHE A 135 -14.62 -2.24 8.21
C PHE A 135 -14.26 -1.22 9.30
N LEU A 136 -15.24 -0.42 9.77
CA LEU A 136 -14.99 0.56 10.83
C LEU A 136 -14.62 -0.11 12.15
N ASP A 137 -15.24 -1.24 12.50
CA ASP A 137 -14.91 -1.99 13.71
C ASP A 137 -13.51 -2.60 13.63
N GLN A 138 -13.14 -3.21 12.49
CA GLN A 138 -11.78 -3.68 12.24
C GLN A 138 -10.76 -2.54 12.34
N ALA A 139 -11.05 -1.40 11.72
CA ALA A 139 -10.17 -0.24 11.77
C ALA A 139 -9.99 0.31 13.20
N VAL A 140 -11.01 0.21 14.06
CA VAL A 140 -10.90 0.62 15.47
C VAL A 140 -10.04 -0.35 16.28
N LEU A 141 -10.17 -1.66 16.03
CA LEU A 141 -9.32 -2.68 16.68
C LEU A 141 -7.85 -2.49 16.28
N ASP A 142 -7.60 -2.29 14.98
CA ASP A 142 -6.25 -2.05 14.45
C ASP A 142 -5.67 -0.71 14.94
N ALA A 143 -6.51 0.32 15.15
CA ALA A 143 -6.09 1.67 15.53
C ALA A 143 -5.78 1.86 17.03
N GLY A 144 -5.61 0.80 17.82
CA GLY A 144 -5.33 0.94 19.25
C GLY A 144 -4.53 -0.18 19.89
N GLU A 145 -4.70 -1.44 19.47
CA GLU A 145 -4.04 -2.57 20.15
C GLU A 145 -2.54 -2.70 19.83
N ALA A 146 -2.10 -2.20 18.67
CA ALA A 146 -0.70 -2.33 18.23
C ALA A 146 0.20 -1.16 18.66
N GLN A 147 -0.36 -0.08 19.22
CA GLN A 147 0.41 1.09 19.63
C GLN A 147 0.83 0.95 21.09
N ALA A 148 2.12 0.71 21.30
CA ALA A 148 2.70 0.57 22.63
C ALA A 148 2.63 1.88 23.43
N ASP A 149 2.37 1.78 24.73
CA ASP A 149 2.48 2.91 25.65
C ASP A 149 3.92 3.44 25.73
N GLU A 150 4.11 4.68 26.17
CA GLU A 150 5.40 5.41 26.17
C GLU A 150 6.57 4.68 26.87
N TYR A 151 6.27 3.69 27.72
CA TYR A 151 7.25 2.90 28.48
C TYR A 151 7.18 1.39 28.24
N GLN A 152 6.48 0.95 27.19
CA GLN A 152 6.37 -0.46 26.85
C GLN A 152 7.44 -0.87 25.83
N ASP A 153 8.03 -2.05 26.05
CA ASP A 153 9.00 -2.62 25.11
C ASP A 153 8.28 -3.02 23.82
N ALA A 154 8.61 -2.33 22.72
CA ALA A 154 7.97 -2.47 21.44
C ALA A 154 8.88 -2.03 20.29
N ILE A 155 8.61 -2.57 19.09
CA ILE A 155 9.30 -2.19 17.86
C ILE A 155 8.93 -0.75 17.50
N GLN A 156 9.95 0.10 17.37
CA GLN A 156 9.77 1.51 17.05
C GLN A 156 9.69 1.71 15.52
N LEU A 157 8.52 2.08 15.02
CA LEU A 157 8.32 2.46 13.62
C LEU A 157 8.33 3.98 13.51
N MET A 158 9.20 4.53 12.66
CA MET A 158 9.32 5.97 12.46
C MET A 158 9.87 6.29 11.07
N THR A 159 9.72 7.54 10.64
CA THR A 159 10.36 8.03 9.43
C THR A 159 11.85 8.32 9.68
N LEU A 160 12.66 8.30 8.62
CA LEU A 160 14.10 8.63 8.70
C LEU A 160 14.38 9.98 9.36
N HIS A 161 13.52 10.98 9.10
CA HIS A 161 13.62 12.31 9.68
C HIS A 161 13.46 12.31 11.20
N SER A 162 12.52 11.52 11.71
CA SER A 162 12.23 11.42 13.15
C SER A 162 13.32 10.65 13.91
N ALA A 163 14.10 9.82 13.23
CA ALA A 163 15.17 9.04 13.84
C ALA A 163 16.43 9.87 14.19
N LYS A 164 16.49 11.15 13.81
CA LYS A 164 17.66 12.00 14.02
C LYS A 164 17.98 12.15 15.51
N GLY A 165 19.19 11.75 15.90
CA GLY A 165 19.67 11.83 17.28
C GLY A 165 19.28 10.64 18.15
N LEU A 166 18.55 9.66 17.61
CA LEU A 166 18.28 8.38 18.25
C LEU A 166 19.29 7.33 17.80
N GLU A 167 19.41 6.24 18.53
CA GLU A 167 20.27 5.11 18.17
C GLU A 167 19.66 3.82 18.72
N PHE A 168 19.79 2.74 17.95
CA PHE A 168 19.15 1.45 18.24
C PHE A 168 20.14 0.31 18.01
N PRO A 169 20.12 -0.76 18.83
CA PRO A 169 20.95 -1.94 18.61
C PRO A 169 20.76 -2.53 17.20
N LEU A 170 19.50 -2.56 16.74
CA LEU A 170 19.11 -3.17 15.48
C LEU A 170 18.16 -2.24 14.73
N VAL A 171 18.45 -1.99 13.45
CA VAL A 171 17.66 -1.11 12.58
C VAL A 171 17.28 -1.85 11.31
N PHE A 172 16.01 -1.73 10.91
CA PHE A 172 15.52 -2.11 9.60
C PHE A 172 15.25 -0.86 8.77
N LEU A 173 16.02 -0.65 7.72
CA LEU A 173 15.76 0.38 6.72
C LEU A 173 14.95 -0.26 5.57
N THR A 174 13.67 0.08 5.49
CA THR A 174 12.73 -0.57 4.56
C THR A 174 12.36 0.33 3.39
N GLY A 175 12.04 -0.26 2.24
CA GLY A 175 11.60 0.49 1.06
C GLY A 175 12.73 1.27 0.40
N VAL A 176 13.94 0.72 0.44
CA VAL A 176 15.14 1.33 -0.15
C VAL A 176 15.19 1.04 -1.65
N GLU A 177 14.26 1.68 -2.36
CA GLU A 177 13.94 1.49 -3.77
C GLU A 177 14.08 2.82 -4.53
N GLU A 178 14.46 2.78 -5.81
CA GLU A 178 14.39 3.97 -6.67
C GLU A 178 12.95 4.51 -6.74
N ASN A 179 12.80 5.84 -6.86
CA ASN A 179 11.52 6.58 -6.83
C ASN A 179 10.81 6.63 -5.47
N LEU A 180 11.15 5.76 -4.51
CA LEU A 180 10.68 5.82 -3.13
C LEU A 180 11.74 6.44 -2.22
N PHE A 181 12.96 5.89 -2.25
CA PHE A 181 14.11 6.36 -1.50
C PHE A 181 15.42 6.12 -2.29
N PRO A 182 15.89 7.08 -3.11
CA PRO A 182 15.46 8.48 -3.15
C PRO A 182 14.08 8.71 -3.77
N SER A 183 13.35 9.71 -3.26
CA SER A 183 12.03 10.06 -3.78
C SER A 183 12.10 10.57 -5.23
N ARG A 184 11.04 10.35 -6.00
CA ARG A 184 10.96 10.79 -7.41
C ARG A 184 11.20 12.29 -7.60
N MET A 185 10.74 13.12 -6.66
CA MET A 185 10.91 14.57 -6.70
C MET A 185 12.38 15.00 -6.56
N SER A 186 13.19 14.20 -5.87
CA SER A 186 14.61 14.49 -5.67
C SER A 186 15.47 14.38 -6.94
N PHE A 187 14.90 13.85 -8.03
CA PHE A 187 15.52 13.85 -9.36
C PHE A 187 15.34 15.15 -10.13
N GLU A 188 14.24 15.87 -9.88
CA GLU A 188 13.86 17.03 -10.69
C GLU A 188 14.60 18.29 -10.23
N GLU A 189 14.97 18.36 -8.95
CA GLU A 189 15.65 19.50 -8.35
C GLU A 189 17.14 19.22 -8.04
N PRO A 190 18.08 20.05 -8.57
CA PRO A 190 19.50 19.94 -8.23
C PRO A 190 19.72 20.11 -6.72
N GLY A 191 20.41 19.15 -6.09
CA GLY A 191 20.77 19.18 -4.67
C GLY A 191 19.85 18.38 -3.74
N ARG A 192 18.59 18.09 -4.12
CA ARG A 192 17.70 17.25 -3.31
C ARG A 192 18.20 15.81 -3.18
N LEU A 193 18.81 15.27 -4.23
CA LEU A 193 19.43 13.94 -4.17
C LEU A 193 20.54 13.87 -3.11
N GLU A 194 21.30 14.96 -2.92
CA GLU A 194 22.32 15.00 -1.87
C GLU A 194 21.68 15.04 -0.48
N GLU A 195 20.52 15.67 -0.32
CA GLU A 195 19.77 15.67 0.94
C GLU A 195 19.21 14.27 1.26
N GLU A 196 18.61 13.58 0.28
CA GLU A 196 18.19 12.17 0.40
C GLU A 196 19.39 11.26 0.76
N ARG A 197 20.56 11.52 0.16
CA ARG A 197 21.79 10.80 0.53
C ARG A 197 22.19 11.07 1.99
N ARG A 198 22.06 12.31 2.48
CA ARG A 198 22.28 12.63 3.90
C ARG A 198 21.27 11.94 4.79
N LEU A 199 20.01 11.84 4.39
CA LEU A 199 18.99 11.07 5.12
C LEU A 199 19.34 9.59 5.17
N CYS A 200 19.85 9.01 4.07
CA CYS A 200 20.29 7.62 4.03
C CYS A 200 21.46 7.39 5.00
N TYR A 201 22.45 8.29 4.99
CA TYR A 201 23.55 8.27 5.94
C TYR A 201 23.07 8.36 7.40
N VAL A 202 22.10 9.23 7.70
CA VAL A 202 21.51 9.31 9.04
C VAL A 202 20.87 7.97 9.42
N GLY A 203 20.06 7.39 8.54
CA GLY A 203 19.41 6.08 8.74
C GLY A 203 20.40 4.95 9.03
N ILE A 204 21.45 4.83 8.21
CA ILE A 204 22.52 3.83 8.37
C ILE A 204 23.20 4.00 9.74
N THR A 205 23.52 5.24 10.12
CA THR A 205 24.22 5.55 11.39
C THR A 205 23.34 5.48 12.63
N ARG A 206 22.05 5.11 12.52
CA ARG A 206 21.20 4.85 13.71
C ARG A 206 21.44 3.45 14.29
N ALA A 207 22.00 2.52 13.49
CA ALA A 207 22.27 1.16 13.91
C ALA A 207 23.58 1.08 14.73
N MET A 208 23.51 0.48 15.92
CA MET A 208 24.71 0.22 16.73
C MET A 208 25.37 -1.11 16.39
N GLU A 209 24.57 -2.17 16.21
CA GLU A 209 25.08 -3.53 16.02
C GLU A 209 24.73 -4.09 14.64
N LYS A 210 23.45 -4.01 14.23
CA LYS A 210 22.97 -4.60 12.97
C LYS A 210 22.07 -3.65 12.20
N LEU A 211 22.34 -3.55 10.91
CA LEU A 211 21.50 -2.86 9.94
C LEU A 211 21.01 -3.86 8.90
N TYR A 212 19.69 -3.91 8.71
CA TYR A 212 19.06 -4.63 7.62
C TYR A 212 18.47 -3.63 6.64
N ILE A 213 18.79 -3.78 5.35
CA ILE A 213 18.23 -2.96 4.28
C ILE A 213 17.32 -3.84 3.44
N THR A 214 16.08 -3.42 3.22
CA THR A 214 15.11 -4.16 2.40
C THR A 214 14.54 -3.31 1.28
N TYR A 215 14.30 -3.96 0.13
CA TYR A 215 13.63 -3.42 -1.03
C TYR A 215 12.64 -4.46 -1.58
N ALA A 216 11.59 -4.03 -2.26
CA ALA A 216 10.61 -4.89 -2.91
C ALA A 216 10.75 -4.83 -4.44
N GLU A 217 10.63 -5.98 -5.12
CA GLU A 217 10.61 -6.04 -6.59
C GLU A 217 9.28 -5.54 -7.18
N SER A 218 8.19 -5.72 -6.43
CA SER A 218 6.87 -5.18 -6.74
C SER A 218 6.26 -4.58 -5.48
N ARG A 219 5.78 -3.34 -5.59
CA ARG A 219 5.12 -2.60 -4.51
C ARG A 219 3.83 -2.01 -5.03
N ARG A 220 2.74 -2.31 -4.34
CA ARG A 220 1.49 -1.57 -4.49
C ARG A 220 1.52 -0.35 -3.57
N LEU A 221 1.37 0.84 -4.15
CA LEU A 221 1.35 2.11 -3.43
C LEU A 221 0.25 2.99 -4.06
N HIS A 222 -0.65 3.51 -3.23
CA HIS A 222 -1.81 4.31 -3.67
C HIS A 222 -2.67 3.62 -4.75
N GLY A 223 -2.86 2.30 -4.64
CA GLY A 223 -3.66 1.51 -5.59
C GLY A 223 -2.98 1.22 -6.93
N SER A 224 -1.82 1.80 -7.20
CA SER A 224 -1.00 1.45 -8.37
C SER A 224 0.10 0.45 -8.01
N GLU A 225 0.31 -0.56 -8.85
CA GLU A 225 1.50 -1.41 -8.77
C GLU A 225 2.68 -0.71 -9.42
N SER A 226 3.80 -0.68 -8.70
CA SER A 226 5.07 -0.12 -9.14
C SER A 226 6.17 -1.18 -9.04
N PHE A 227 6.98 -1.26 -10.09
CA PHE A 227 8.15 -2.12 -10.16
C PHE A 227 9.38 -1.22 -10.10
N ASN A 228 9.94 -1.06 -8.91
CA ASN A 228 11.11 -0.21 -8.69
C ASN A 228 12.37 -1.05 -8.62
N SER A 229 13.46 -0.53 -9.19
CA SER A 229 14.79 -1.09 -8.99
C SER A 229 15.30 -0.80 -7.57
N PRO A 230 16.27 -1.58 -7.05
CA PRO A 230 16.93 -1.25 -5.79
C PRO A 230 17.51 0.17 -5.82
N SER A 231 17.44 0.88 -4.70
CA SER A 231 18.00 2.23 -4.59
C SER A 231 19.49 2.25 -4.93
N ARG A 232 19.92 3.28 -5.65
CA ARG A 232 21.34 3.57 -5.86
C ARG A 232 22.15 3.65 -4.57
N PHE A 233 21.54 4.04 -3.45
CA PHE A 233 22.24 4.15 -2.18
C PHE A 233 22.78 2.80 -1.69
N ILE A 234 22.16 1.68 -2.09
CA ILE A 234 22.68 0.34 -1.81
C ILE A 234 24.00 0.12 -2.57
N ASN A 235 24.05 0.52 -3.84
CA ASN A 235 25.25 0.39 -4.68
C ASN A 235 26.39 1.36 -4.28
N GLU A 236 26.07 2.42 -3.52
CA GLU A 236 27.08 3.33 -2.96
C GLU A 236 27.78 2.73 -1.72
N ILE A 237 27.20 1.69 -1.10
CA ILE A 237 27.81 0.98 0.04
C ILE A 237 28.86 -0.02 -0.49
N PRO A 238 30.07 -0.08 0.10
CA PRO A 238 31.07 -1.06 -0.30
C PRO A 238 30.55 -2.50 -0.20
N ASN A 239 30.76 -3.30 -1.25
CA ASN A 239 30.29 -4.70 -1.31
C ASN A 239 30.85 -5.58 -0.18
N GLU A 240 32.01 -5.23 0.37
CA GLU A 240 32.61 -5.91 1.53
C GLU A 240 31.79 -5.74 2.82
N CYS A 241 30.96 -4.71 2.89
CA CYS A 241 30.06 -4.42 4.01
C CYS A 241 28.64 -4.98 3.79
N LEU A 242 28.36 -5.59 2.62
CA LEU A 242 27.04 -6.08 2.26
C LEU A 242 26.98 -7.61 2.32
N GLU A 243 26.01 -8.13 3.05
CA GLU A 243 25.64 -9.54 3.03
C GLU A 243 24.27 -9.68 2.35
N GLU A 244 24.24 -10.21 1.12
CA GLU A 244 22.99 -10.49 0.43
C GLU A 244 22.25 -11.67 1.07
N VAL A 245 21.19 -11.35 1.81
CA VAL A 245 20.28 -12.36 2.36
C VAL A 245 19.16 -12.64 1.35
N ARG A 246 19.24 -13.78 0.67
CA ARG A 246 18.11 -14.29 -0.12
C ARG A 246 17.34 -15.32 0.71
N LEU A 247 16.03 -15.14 0.81
CA LEU A 247 15.11 -16.14 1.33
C LEU A 247 15.16 -17.36 0.40
N ARG A 248 16.08 -18.29 0.66
CA ARG A 248 16.08 -19.59 0.00
C ARG A 248 14.86 -20.35 0.54
N SER A 249 13.79 -20.38 -0.24
CA SER A 249 12.73 -21.37 -0.06
C SER A 249 13.31 -22.75 -0.36
N GLN A 250 14.01 -23.35 0.62
CA GLN A 250 14.39 -24.75 0.56
C GLN A 250 13.14 -25.56 0.89
N VAL A 251 12.33 -25.85 -0.13
CA VAL A 251 11.29 -26.87 -0.03
C VAL A 251 11.99 -28.23 0.09
N SER A 252 12.24 -28.67 1.31
CA SER A 252 12.71 -30.02 1.61
C SER A 252 11.62 -31.01 1.21
N ARG A 253 11.79 -31.68 0.06
CA ARG A 253 10.90 -32.79 -0.32
C ARG A 253 11.34 -34.02 0.50
N PRO A 254 10.43 -34.66 1.27
CA PRO A 254 10.79 -35.78 2.10
C PRO A 254 11.24 -36.98 1.25
N VAL A 255 12.41 -37.52 1.58
CA VAL A 255 13.01 -38.69 0.94
C VAL A 255 12.30 -39.95 1.43
N SER A 256 11.55 -40.63 0.55
CA SER A 256 11.05 -41.98 0.80
C SER A 256 12.05 -43.01 0.30
N THR A 257 12.55 -43.83 1.22
CA THR A 257 13.55 -44.88 1.02
C THR A 257 12.99 -46.23 0.54
N GLN A 258 13.58 -46.72 -0.56
CA GLN A 258 14.02 -48.10 -0.87
C GLN A 258 13.03 -49.29 -1.04
N ARG A 259 13.11 -49.95 -2.22
CA ARG A 259 13.49 -51.38 -2.42
C ARG A 259 13.74 -51.72 -3.93
N PRO A 260 14.38 -52.85 -4.31
CA PRO A 260 15.57 -52.83 -5.17
C PRO A 260 15.49 -53.53 -6.55
N SER A 261 16.36 -53.04 -7.45
CA SER A 261 17.15 -53.71 -8.51
C SER A 261 16.49 -54.70 -9.49
N TYR A 262 16.41 -54.32 -10.77
CA TYR A 262 17.16 -54.95 -11.88
C TYR A 262 17.35 -53.98 -13.06
N ALA A 263 18.62 -53.79 -13.47
CA ALA A 263 19.17 -53.42 -14.79
C ALA A 263 18.59 -52.24 -15.65
N ARG A 264 19.27 -51.07 -15.53
CA ARG A 264 19.82 -50.15 -16.60
C ARG A 264 18.86 -49.41 -17.58
N PRO A 265 19.27 -48.23 -18.12
CA PRO A 265 18.94 -46.91 -17.58
C PRO A 265 18.02 -46.05 -18.48
N ALA A 266 17.35 -45.08 -17.83
CA ALA A 266 16.88 -43.76 -18.30
C ALA A 266 16.22 -43.70 -19.70
N SER A 267 14.99 -43.24 -19.91
CA SER A 267 14.22 -42.20 -19.20
C SER A 267 12.82 -42.26 -19.80
N SER A 268 11.77 -42.29 -18.99
CA SER A 268 10.45 -41.81 -19.42
C SER A 268 9.49 -41.67 -18.25
N VAL A 269 8.60 -40.69 -18.42
CA VAL A 269 7.29 -40.53 -17.77
C VAL A 269 7.28 -39.76 -16.44
N LEU A 270 7.36 -38.43 -16.53
CA LEU A 270 6.38 -37.56 -15.89
C LEU A 270 6.06 -36.43 -16.87
N ASP A 271 4.92 -36.64 -17.52
CA ASP A 271 4.26 -35.78 -18.48
C ASP A 271 3.58 -34.61 -17.78
N GLY A 272 3.47 -33.48 -18.47
CA GLY A 272 2.35 -32.55 -18.28
C GLY A 272 2.58 -31.22 -17.57
N TYR A 273 3.38 -30.32 -18.17
CA TYR A 273 2.97 -28.92 -18.40
C TYR A 273 3.65 -28.42 -19.69
N GLN A 274 3.32 -29.05 -20.82
CA GLN A 274 3.51 -28.45 -22.13
C GLN A 274 2.35 -27.49 -22.38
N VAL A 275 2.67 -26.24 -22.71
CA VAL A 275 1.70 -25.33 -23.34
C VAL A 275 2.06 -25.22 -24.82
N PRO A 276 1.08 -25.30 -25.74
CA PRO A 276 1.34 -25.37 -27.17
C PRO A 276 2.10 -24.13 -27.66
N GLU A 277 3.04 -24.38 -28.59
CA GLU A 277 3.78 -23.42 -29.43
C GLU A 277 5.14 -22.88 -28.97
N THR A 278 5.74 -23.34 -27.86
CA THR A 278 7.20 -23.12 -27.64
C THR A 278 7.86 -24.32 -26.95
N ASN A 279 8.95 -24.83 -27.53
CA ASN A 279 9.70 -26.00 -27.03
C ASN A 279 10.69 -25.63 -25.89
N ILE A 280 10.40 -24.61 -25.07
CA ILE A 280 11.35 -24.09 -24.07
C ILE A 280 10.95 -24.57 -22.67
N SER A 281 11.88 -25.25 -22.01
CA SER A 281 11.76 -25.78 -20.65
C SER A 281 12.72 -25.06 -19.69
N MET A 282 12.44 -25.16 -18.38
CA MET A 282 13.36 -24.67 -17.34
C MET A 282 14.70 -25.41 -17.44
N GLY A 283 15.81 -24.67 -17.44
CA GLY A 283 17.16 -25.20 -17.61
C GLY A 283 17.64 -25.30 -19.06
N ASP A 284 16.80 -24.97 -20.05
CA ASP A 284 17.23 -24.92 -21.45
C ASP A 284 18.13 -23.74 -21.72
N ARG A 285 19.08 -23.95 -22.66
CA ARG A 285 19.92 -22.88 -23.19
C ARG A 285 19.21 -22.25 -24.38
N VAL A 286 19.10 -20.93 -24.35
CA VAL A 286 18.33 -20.16 -25.34
C VAL A 286 19.15 -19.02 -25.91
N MET A 287 18.91 -18.70 -27.18
CA MET A 287 19.46 -17.54 -27.88
C MET A 287 18.37 -16.47 -28.02
N HIS A 288 18.66 -15.24 -27.59
CA HIS A 288 17.83 -14.07 -27.83
C HIS A 288 18.48 -13.16 -28.88
N PRO A 289 17.73 -12.63 -29.88
CA PRO A 289 18.29 -11.82 -30.97
C PRO A 289 19.05 -10.57 -30.53
N VAL A 290 18.74 -10.04 -29.34
CA VAL A 290 19.34 -8.81 -28.79
C VAL A 290 20.33 -9.10 -27.66
N PHE A 291 20.06 -10.13 -26.85
CA PHE A 291 20.79 -10.36 -25.59
C PHE A 291 21.76 -11.55 -25.66
N GLY A 292 21.83 -12.24 -26.80
CA GLY A 292 22.73 -13.36 -26.99
C GLY A 292 22.26 -14.64 -26.29
N GLU A 293 23.23 -15.48 -25.94
CA GLU A 293 22.98 -16.77 -25.28
C GLU A 293 22.68 -16.59 -23.80
N GLY A 294 21.76 -17.40 -23.28
CA GLY A 294 21.42 -17.40 -21.87
C GLY A 294 20.75 -18.70 -21.42
N LEU A 295 20.68 -18.88 -20.10
CA LEU A 295 20.07 -20.04 -19.47
C LEU A 295 18.72 -19.67 -18.85
N VAL A 296 17.68 -20.46 -19.13
CA VAL A 296 16.36 -20.28 -18.50
C VAL A 296 16.45 -20.74 -17.04
N ILE A 297 16.39 -19.80 -16.10
CA ILE A 297 16.52 -20.07 -14.66
C ILE A 297 15.17 -20.17 -13.93
N ASN A 298 14.13 -19.53 -14.46
CA ASN A 298 12.80 -19.57 -13.86
C ASN A 298 11.69 -19.45 -14.92
N TYR A 299 10.51 -19.96 -14.59
CA TYR A 299 9.34 -20.00 -15.46
C TYR A 299 8.07 -19.74 -14.64
N GLU A 300 7.30 -18.73 -15.01
CA GLU A 300 6.06 -18.37 -14.33
C GLU A 300 4.88 -18.24 -15.30
N GLY A 301 3.73 -18.80 -14.90
CA GLY A 301 2.50 -18.79 -15.68
C GLY A 301 2.42 -19.92 -16.71
N GLN A 302 1.41 -19.86 -17.57
CA GLN A 302 1.16 -20.83 -18.64
C GLN A 302 0.68 -20.09 -19.90
N GLY A 303 1.07 -20.59 -21.07
CA GLY A 303 0.60 -20.07 -22.36
C GLY A 303 1.43 -18.92 -22.93
N PRO A 304 0.89 -18.20 -23.93
CA PRO A 304 1.62 -17.13 -24.63
C PRO A 304 2.07 -15.98 -23.72
N GLN A 305 1.36 -15.78 -22.61
CA GLN A 305 1.67 -14.75 -21.60
C GLN A 305 2.65 -15.26 -20.51
N ALA A 306 3.12 -16.50 -20.61
CA ALA A 306 4.09 -17.03 -19.65
C ALA A 306 5.39 -16.21 -19.69
N ARG A 307 5.96 -16.00 -18.50
CA ARG A 307 7.17 -15.22 -18.30
C ARG A 307 8.31 -16.16 -17.97
N VAL A 308 9.43 -15.99 -18.67
CA VAL A 308 10.67 -16.73 -18.42
C VAL A 308 11.74 -15.77 -17.92
N GLN A 309 12.48 -16.22 -16.93
CA GLN A 309 13.65 -15.52 -16.47
C GLN A 309 14.88 -16.18 -17.10
N VAL A 310 15.62 -15.42 -17.90
CA VAL A 310 16.82 -15.90 -18.61
C VAL A 310 18.03 -15.16 -18.08
N ASN A 311 19.06 -15.90 -17.70
CA ASN A 311 20.36 -15.33 -17.37
C ASN A 311 21.25 -15.34 -18.60
N PHE A 312 21.43 -14.17 -19.22
CA PHE A 312 22.28 -13.99 -20.41
C PHE A 312 23.73 -13.85 -20.01
N ASP A 313 24.63 -14.46 -20.80
CA ASP A 313 26.06 -14.55 -20.47
C ASP A 313 26.71 -13.14 -20.41
N ASP A 314 26.30 -12.22 -21.28
CA ASP A 314 26.86 -10.87 -21.38
C ASP A 314 26.00 -9.78 -20.70
N GLU A 315 24.70 -10.04 -20.51
CA GLU A 315 23.69 -9.03 -20.13
C GLU A 315 23.00 -9.30 -18.77
N GLY A 316 23.36 -10.40 -18.11
CA GLY A 316 22.79 -10.80 -16.83
C GLY A 316 21.33 -11.26 -16.91
N THR A 317 20.65 -11.25 -15.77
CA THR A 317 19.30 -11.83 -15.66
C THR A 317 18.19 -10.88 -16.11
N LYS A 318 17.33 -11.34 -17.04
CA LYS A 318 16.16 -10.58 -17.51
C LYS A 318 14.89 -11.43 -17.53
N TRP A 319 13.77 -10.78 -17.24
CA TRP A 319 12.42 -11.35 -17.37
C TRP A 319 11.84 -11.04 -18.75
N LEU A 320 11.40 -12.07 -19.46
CA LEU A 320 10.87 -11.97 -20.82
C LEU A 320 9.51 -12.66 -20.90
N VAL A 321 8.56 -12.03 -21.58
CA VAL A 321 7.27 -12.66 -21.91
C VAL A 321 7.45 -13.50 -23.16
N LEU A 322 7.14 -14.80 -23.10
CA LEU A 322 7.42 -15.78 -24.14
C LEU A 322 6.91 -15.38 -25.54
N ALA A 323 5.69 -14.84 -25.63
CA ALA A 323 5.11 -14.40 -26.91
C ALA A 323 5.94 -13.31 -27.63
N PHE A 324 6.71 -12.51 -26.90
CA PHE A 324 7.47 -11.38 -27.45
C PHE A 324 8.98 -11.63 -27.48
N ALA A 325 9.46 -12.59 -26.69
CA ALA A 325 10.88 -12.83 -26.48
C ALA A 325 11.60 -13.44 -27.70
N LYS A 326 10.90 -14.11 -28.62
CA LYS A 326 11.49 -14.77 -29.81
C LYS A 326 12.73 -15.62 -29.48
N LEU A 327 12.69 -16.33 -28.36
CA LEU A 327 13.79 -17.18 -27.90
C LEU A 327 13.90 -18.42 -28.77
N GLN A 328 15.13 -18.80 -29.13
CA GLN A 328 15.43 -20.03 -29.85
C GLN A 328 16.22 -20.97 -28.93
N THR A 329 15.76 -22.21 -28.77
CA THR A 329 16.53 -23.25 -28.05
C THR A 329 17.78 -23.64 -28.83
N LEU A 330 18.91 -23.75 -28.14
CA LEU A 330 20.21 -24.14 -28.69
C LEU A 330 20.48 -25.65 -28.57
#